data_AF-A0A090VNC3-F1
#
_entry.id   AF-A0A090VNC3-F1
#
_cell.length_a   1.000
_cell.length_b   1.000
_cell.length_c   1.000
_cell.angle_alpha   90.00
_cell.angle_beta   90.00
_cell.angle_gamma   90.00
#
_symmetry.space_group_name_H-M   'P 1'
#
loop_
_entity.id
_entity.type
_entity.pdbx_description
1 polymer ?
#
loop_
_entity_poly.entity_id
_entity_poly.type
_entity_poly.pdbx_seq_one_letter_code
_entity_poly.pdbx_strand_id
1 'polypeptide(L)'
;MNTDLNQDIDFEKMPSIELLEYISFKDEFPVEAQSAFVEFCFRFEKELKRKSEIYCNKYGYSEVVALEIAHCAFSRVWKYGSFKKEKAKSDDMDKAILLWMYPIVFTQIIKYGKENTCAEPTEEEDLSLINNAEELAEKLDITNLEAKREVVAKLKTIERALTQLTNKHRIIYFTYRGYKKQGKKVPRTITALLREKLSLTQKSVNTYYGDAERHITTYLNIINGKA
;
A
#
# COMPACT_ATOMS: atom_id res chain seq x y z
N MET A 1 12.68 -36.96 -15.75
CA MET A 1 12.14 -36.14 -16.85
C MET A 1 12.72 -34.76 -16.64
N ASN A 2 13.75 -34.41 -17.40
CA ASN A 2 14.39 -33.10 -17.33
C ASN A 2 13.47 -32.11 -18.06
N THR A 3 12.82 -31.23 -17.32
CA THR A 3 12.23 -30.02 -17.89
C THR A 3 13.31 -28.95 -17.94
N ASP A 4 14.17 -29.05 -18.97
CA ASP A 4 14.87 -27.87 -19.48
C ASP A 4 13.82 -26.98 -20.16
N LEU A 5 13.36 -25.96 -19.44
CA LEU A 5 12.64 -24.81 -20.00
C LEU A 5 13.42 -23.54 -19.64
N ASN A 6 14.71 -23.51 -19.95
CA ASN A 6 15.44 -22.25 -20.08
C ASN A 6 15.16 -21.70 -21.48
N GLN A 7 13.93 -21.23 -21.71
CA GLN A 7 13.68 -20.26 -22.77
C GLN A 7 14.10 -18.91 -22.20
N ASP A 8 15.18 -18.35 -22.71
CA ASP A 8 15.65 -17.02 -22.36
C ASP A 8 14.54 -16.01 -22.70
N ILE A 9 13.91 -15.42 -21.68
CA ILE A 9 12.78 -14.50 -21.88
C ILE A 9 13.36 -13.17 -22.39
N ASP A 10 13.00 -12.80 -23.61
CA ASP A 10 13.40 -11.53 -24.22
C ASP A 10 12.51 -10.39 -23.72
N PHE A 11 12.91 -9.78 -22.59
CA PHE A 11 12.20 -8.64 -22.00
C PHE A 11 12.26 -7.38 -22.86
N GLU A 12 13.31 -7.19 -23.69
CA GLU A 12 13.49 -5.98 -24.52
C GLU A 12 12.32 -5.81 -25.51
N LYS A 13 11.82 -6.92 -26.06
CA LYS A 13 10.69 -6.92 -27.00
C LYS A 13 9.33 -7.03 -26.32
N MET A 14 9.30 -7.30 -25.03
CA MET A 14 8.06 -7.51 -24.28
C MET A 14 7.30 -6.18 -24.09
N PRO A 15 5.97 -6.14 -24.27
CA PRO A 15 5.17 -4.95 -23.99
C PRO A 15 5.30 -4.48 -22.54
N SER A 16 5.29 -3.16 -22.32
CA SER A 16 5.54 -2.58 -20.98
C SER A 16 4.52 -3.00 -19.92
N ILE A 17 3.32 -3.38 -20.33
CA ILE A 17 2.30 -3.90 -19.43
C ILE A 17 2.65 -5.31 -18.93
N GLU A 18 3.22 -6.14 -19.78
CA GLU A 18 3.66 -7.49 -19.42
C GLU A 18 4.90 -7.41 -18.52
N LEU A 19 5.81 -6.45 -18.76
CA LEU A 19 6.90 -6.17 -17.82
C LEU A 19 6.39 -5.91 -16.40
N LEU A 20 5.31 -5.12 -16.25
CA LEU A 20 4.68 -4.84 -14.95
C LEU A 20 4.07 -6.10 -14.31
N GLU A 21 3.53 -7.01 -15.11
CA GLU A 21 3.03 -8.30 -14.63
C GLU A 21 4.18 -9.15 -14.08
N TYR A 22 5.29 -9.29 -14.81
CA TYR A 22 6.48 -10.00 -14.32
C TYR A 22 7.06 -9.38 -13.05
N ILE A 23 7.14 -8.05 -12.99
CA ILE A 23 7.58 -7.34 -11.77
C ILE A 23 6.70 -7.68 -10.56
N SER A 24 5.39 -7.90 -10.79
CA SER A 24 4.45 -8.23 -9.70
C SER A 24 4.69 -9.62 -9.10
N PHE A 25 5.31 -10.54 -9.84
CA PHE A 25 5.66 -11.89 -9.38
C PHE A 25 7.05 -11.99 -8.74
N LYS A 26 7.63 -10.87 -8.29
CA LYS A 26 8.97 -10.84 -7.68
C LYS A 26 9.17 -11.79 -6.49
N ASP A 27 8.10 -12.19 -5.81
CA ASP A 27 8.18 -13.10 -4.67
C ASP A 27 8.24 -14.57 -5.14
N GLU A 28 7.58 -14.89 -6.27
CA GLU A 28 7.58 -16.21 -6.89
C GLU A 28 8.72 -16.43 -7.90
N PHE A 29 9.06 -15.41 -8.68
CA PHE A 29 10.02 -15.43 -9.80
C PHE A 29 10.97 -14.21 -9.72
N PRO A 30 11.87 -14.17 -8.71
CA PRO A 30 12.69 -12.99 -8.43
C PRO A 30 13.67 -12.62 -9.56
N VAL A 31 14.20 -13.60 -10.30
CA VAL A 31 15.19 -13.38 -11.37
C VAL A 31 14.54 -12.75 -12.60
N GLU A 32 13.41 -13.31 -13.02
CA GLU A 32 12.60 -12.84 -14.13
C GLU A 32 12.00 -11.47 -13.81
N ALA A 33 11.46 -11.30 -12.60
CA ALA A 33 10.95 -10.01 -12.14
C ALA A 33 12.04 -8.94 -12.14
N GLN A 34 13.25 -9.25 -11.67
CA GLN A 34 14.36 -8.31 -11.67
C GLN A 34 14.77 -7.93 -13.11
N SER A 35 14.82 -8.90 -14.01
CA SER A 35 15.16 -8.66 -15.42
C SER A 35 14.10 -7.79 -16.11
N ALA A 36 12.81 -8.08 -15.88
CA ALA A 36 11.69 -7.26 -16.32
C ALA A 36 11.75 -5.84 -15.73
N PHE A 37 12.15 -5.70 -14.47
CA PHE A 37 12.28 -4.41 -13.81
C PHE A 37 13.41 -3.56 -14.37
N VAL A 38 14.56 -4.17 -14.68
CA VAL A 38 15.69 -3.48 -15.32
C VAL A 38 15.27 -2.94 -16.67
N GLU A 39 14.63 -3.77 -17.49
CA GLU A 39 14.13 -3.35 -18.82
C GLU A 39 13.04 -2.27 -18.70
N PHE A 40 12.13 -2.40 -17.73
CA PHE A 40 11.13 -1.37 -17.45
C PHE A 40 11.79 -0.03 -17.09
N CYS A 41 12.81 -0.05 -16.23
CA CYS A 41 13.55 1.17 -15.88
C CYS A 41 14.21 1.77 -17.11
N PHE A 42 14.93 0.97 -17.89
CA PHE A 42 15.59 1.41 -19.12
C PHE A 42 14.63 2.10 -20.09
N ARG A 43 13.45 1.49 -20.30
CA ARG A 43 12.42 2.00 -21.22
C ARG A 43 11.87 3.37 -20.82
N PHE A 44 11.65 3.60 -19.52
CA PHE A 44 10.99 4.80 -19.03
C PHE A 44 11.94 5.85 -18.43
N GLU A 45 13.22 5.53 -18.23
CA GLU A 45 14.20 6.37 -17.52
C GLU A 45 14.26 7.78 -18.11
N LYS A 46 14.44 7.89 -19.42
CA LYS A 46 14.61 9.18 -20.10
C LYS A 46 13.43 10.12 -19.86
N GLU A 47 12.21 9.63 -20.09
CA GLU A 47 11.01 10.45 -19.95
C GLU A 47 10.67 10.75 -18.49
N LEU A 48 10.90 9.79 -17.59
CA LEU A 48 10.67 10.00 -16.16
C LEU A 48 11.68 10.98 -15.56
N LYS A 49 12.97 10.88 -15.92
CA LYS A 49 14.02 11.82 -15.51
C LYS A 49 13.69 13.23 -15.96
N ARG A 50 13.37 13.41 -17.24
CA ARG A 50 12.95 14.72 -17.79
C ARG A 50 11.77 15.29 -17.02
N LYS A 51 10.77 14.47 -16.69
CA LYS A 51 9.62 14.93 -15.92
C LYS A 51 10.01 15.34 -14.49
N SER A 52 10.86 14.55 -13.86
CA SER A 52 11.38 14.81 -12.52
C SER A 52 12.11 16.15 -12.47
N GLU A 53 13.01 16.41 -13.43
CA GLU A 53 13.73 17.69 -13.56
C GLU A 53 12.77 18.87 -13.67
N ILE A 54 11.76 18.77 -14.55
CA ILE A 54 10.75 19.82 -14.72
C ILE A 54 10.00 20.11 -13.41
N TYR A 55 9.68 19.09 -12.62
CA TYR A 55 8.99 19.27 -11.35
C TYR A 55 9.94 19.80 -10.27
N CYS A 56 11.12 19.22 -10.11
CA CYS A 56 12.14 19.63 -9.13
C CYS A 56 12.57 21.08 -9.32
N ASN A 57 12.74 21.54 -10.56
CA ASN A 57 13.09 22.93 -10.87
C ASN A 57 12.06 23.92 -10.29
N LYS A 58 10.78 23.56 -10.21
CA LYS A 58 9.73 24.42 -9.61
C LYS A 58 9.89 24.59 -8.10
N TYR A 59 10.60 23.67 -7.44
CA TYR A 59 10.89 23.70 -6.01
C TYR A 59 12.35 24.13 -5.72
N GLY A 60 13.12 24.50 -6.74
CA GLY A 60 14.52 24.91 -6.60
C GLY A 60 15.49 23.76 -6.34
N TYR A 61 15.09 22.52 -6.61
CA TYR A 61 15.95 21.34 -6.45
C TYR A 61 16.86 21.13 -7.66
N SER A 62 18.06 20.57 -7.41
CA SER A 62 19.06 20.32 -8.45
C SER A 62 18.72 19.11 -9.32
N GLU A 63 19.44 18.97 -10.45
CA GLU A 63 19.33 17.78 -11.31
C GLU A 63 19.69 16.49 -10.55
N VAL A 64 20.64 16.55 -9.61
CA VAL A 64 21.01 15.39 -8.77
C VAL A 64 19.83 14.93 -7.92
N VAL A 65 19.11 15.88 -7.30
CA VAL A 65 17.89 15.57 -6.55
C VAL A 65 16.80 15.06 -7.50
N ALA A 66 16.67 15.62 -8.70
CA ALA A 66 15.71 15.13 -9.69
C ALA A 66 15.97 13.69 -10.12
N LEU A 67 17.24 13.29 -10.29
CA LEU A 67 17.64 11.92 -10.56
C LEU A 67 17.29 11.00 -9.40
N GLU A 68 17.63 11.39 -8.17
CA GLU A 68 17.27 10.65 -6.95
C GLU A 68 15.75 10.41 -6.89
N ILE A 69 14.94 11.45 -7.08
CA ILE A 69 13.48 11.37 -7.12
C ILE A 69 12.97 10.39 -8.19
N ALA A 70 13.57 10.39 -9.38
CA ALA A 70 13.19 9.46 -10.45
C ALA A 70 13.49 8.01 -10.02
N HIS A 71 14.64 7.75 -9.41
CA HIS A 71 14.96 6.44 -8.84
C HIS A 71 13.98 6.06 -7.72
N CYS A 72 13.63 6.97 -6.80
CA CYS A 72 12.64 6.69 -5.77
C CYS A 72 11.29 6.26 -6.38
N ALA A 73 10.88 6.88 -7.49
CA ALA A 73 9.66 6.51 -8.19
C ALA A 73 9.73 5.11 -8.80
N PHE A 74 10.86 4.72 -9.41
CA PHE A 74 11.08 3.34 -9.88
C PHE A 74 11.10 2.33 -8.74
N SER A 75 11.77 2.62 -7.63
CA SER A 75 11.77 1.77 -6.43
C SER A 75 10.35 1.49 -5.92
N ARG A 76 9.43 2.43 -6.12
CA ARG A 76 8.02 2.22 -5.78
C ARG A 76 7.28 1.31 -6.74
N VAL A 77 7.63 1.31 -8.01
CA VAL A 77 7.10 0.34 -8.97
C VAL A 77 7.51 -1.07 -8.54
N TRP A 78 8.80 -1.27 -8.25
CA TRP A 78 9.32 -2.54 -7.72
C TRP A 78 8.58 -2.97 -6.44
N LYS A 79 8.38 -2.05 -5.50
CA LYS A 79 7.73 -2.36 -4.23
C LYS A 79 6.24 -2.71 -4.39
N TYR A 80 5.48 -2.00 -5.25
CA TYR A 80 4.01 -2.02 -5.17
C TYR A 80 3.24 -2.31 -6.46
N GLY A 81 3.86 -2.52 -7.63
CA GLY A 81 3.23 -3.09 -8.84
C GLY A 81 1.75 -2.76 -9.13
N SER A 82 1.28 -1.54 -8.83
CA SER A 82 -0.16 -1.27 -8.61
C SER A 82 -0.88 -0.68 -9.81
N PHE A 83 -0.20 -0.67 -10.96
CA PHE A 83 -0.78 -0.19 -12.20
C PHE A 83 -1.99 -1.06 -12.58
N LYS A 84 -3.08 -0.42 -13.00
CA LYS A 84 -4.30 -1.08 -13.45
C LYS A 84 -4.67 -0.55 -14.82
N LYS A 85 -4.61 -1.41 -15.84
CA LYS A 85 -4.87 -1.05 -17.24
C LYS A 85 -6.26 -0.44 -17.42
N GLU A 86 -7.25 -0.89 -16.64
CA GLU A 86 -8.63 -0.40 -16.69
C GLU A 86 -8.76 1.06 -16.23
N LYS A 87 -7.75 1.59 -15.53
CA LYS A 87 -7.69 2.98 -15.06
C LYS A 87 -6.77 3.86 -15.93
N ALA A 88 -6.22 3.30 -17.01
CA ALA A 88 -5.38 4.02 -17.94
C ALA A 88 -6.15 5.19 -18.58
N LYS A 89 -5.45 6.31 -18.78
CA LYS A 89 -6.02 7.54 -19.37
C LYS A 89 -5.62 7.71 -20.85
N SER A 90 -5.04 6.70 -21.46
CA SER A 90 -4.46 6.72 -22.81
C SER A 90 -4.55 5.32 -23.40
N ASP A 91 -4.83 5.24 -24.70
CA ASP A 91 -4.83 3.99 -25.47
C ASP A 91 -3.40 3.49 -25.76
N ASP A 92 -2.45 4.42 -25.83
CA ASP A 92 -1.02 4.13 -25.78
C ASP A 92 -0.63 3.75 -24.35
N MET A 93 -0.21 2.50 -24.17
CA MET A 93 0.10 1.92 -22.86
C MET A 93 1.36 2.50 -22.23
N ASP A 94 2.39 2.81 -23.01
CA ASP A 94 3.62 3.40 -22.48
C ASP A 94 3.34 4.81 -21.96
N LYS A 95 2.55 5.57 -22.72
CA LYS A 95 2.05 6.87 -22.27
C LYS A 95 1.14 6.76 -21.05
N ALA A 96 0.30 5.74 -20.97
CA ALA A 96 -0.56 5.50 -19.81
C ALA A 96 0.26 5.21 -18.54
N ILE A 97 1.31 4.39 -18.66
CA ILE A 97 2.23 4.07 -17.58
C ILE A 97 2.97 5.34 -17.12
N LEU A 98 3.49 6.15 -18.04
CA LEU A 98 4.12 7.44 -17.68
C LEU A 98 3.16 8.36 -16.93
N LEU A 99 1.91 8.49 -17.39
CA LEU A 99 0.89 9.29 -16.71
C LEU A 99 0.55 8.75 -15.31
N TRP A 100 0.65 7.44 -15.09
CA TRP A 100 0.51 6.83 -13.77
C TRP A 100 1.74 7.09 -12.88
N MET A 101 2.94 7.13 -13.43
CA MET A 101 4.18 7.40 -12.69
C MET A 101 4.35 8.87 -12.31
N TYR A 102 3.84 9.83 -13.09
CA TYR A 102 4.01 11.26 -12.79
C TYR A 102 3.45 11.71 -11.42
N PRO A 103 2.26 11.25 -10.97
CA PRO A 103 1.82 11.45 -9.59
C PRO A 103 2.75 10.85 -8.55
N ILE A 104 3.37 9.69 -8.82
CA ILE A 104 4.34 9.06 -7.91
C ILE A 104 5.56 9.97 -7.75
N VAL A 105 6.13 10.44 -8.85
CA VAL A 105 7.24 11.42 -8.88
C VAL A 105 6.88 12.66 -8.07
N PHE A 106 5.70 13.25 -8.29
CA PHE A 106 5.27 14.42 -7.54
C PHE A 106 5.21 14.17 -6.03
N THR A 107 4.67 13.02 -5.60
CA THR A 107 4.64 12.62 -4.18
C THR A 107 6.05 12.51 -3.60
N GLN A 108 7.00 11.94 -4.35
CA GLN A 108 8.40 11.85 -3.92
C GLN A 108 8.99 13.24 -3.67
N ILE A 109 8.75 14.21 -4.55
CA ILE A 109 9.26 15.59 -4.42
C ILE A 109 8.72 16.28 -3.16
N ILE A 110 7.41 16.19 -2.92
CA ILE A 110 6.77 16.84 -1.76
C ILE A 110 7.31 16.28 -0.44
N LYS A 111 7.59 14.98 -0.39
CA LYS A 111 8.10 14.33 0.81
C LYS A 111 9.61 14.55 0.98
N TYR A 112 10.39 14.54 -0.10
CA TYR A 112 11.80 14.93 -0.06
C TYR A 112 11.96 16.34 0.52
N GLY A 113 11.09 17.29 0.15
CA GLY A 113 11.11 18.64 0.74
C GLY A 113 10.84 18.71 2.25
N LYS A 114 10.29 17.66 2.85
CA LYS A 114 10.02 17.58 4.29
C LYS A 114 11.07 16.77 5.05
N GLU A 115 11.54 15.68 4.46
CA GLU A 115 12.34 14.66 5.13
C GLU A 115 13.77 14.57 4.58
N ASN A 116 14.06 15.25 3.47
CA ASN A 116 15.34 15.26 2.75
C ASN A 116 15.84 13.86 2.35
N THR A 117 14.91 12.93 2.09
CA THR A 117 15.18 11.58 1.59
C THR A 117 14.08 11.13 0.64
N CYS A 118 14.33 10.06 -0.13
CA CYS A 118 13.28 9.35 -0.87
C CYS A 118 12.08 9.08 0.04
N ALA A 119 10.88 9.33 -0.49
CA ALA A 119 9.69 8.92 0.22
C ALA A 119 9.53 7.41 0.20
N GLU A 120 9.93 6.82 1.32
CA GLU A 120 9.33 5.59 1.76
C GLU A 120 7.82 5.81 1.89
N PRO A 121 7.00 4.83 1.48
CA PRO A 121 5.58 4.87 1.74
C PRO A 121 5.40 5.11 3.22
N THR A 122 4.73 6.21 3.54
CA THR A 122 4.03 6.25 4.82
C THR A 122 2.97 5.17 4.70
N GLU A 123 2.72 4.44 5.78
CA GLU A 123 1.69 3.38 5.91
C GLU A 123 0.34 3.65 5.21
N GLU A 124 0.04 4.91 4.85
CA GLU A 124 -1.03 5.38 3.97
C GLU A 124 -1.01 4.86 2.53
N GLU A 125 0.04 4.15 2.08
CA GLU A 125 0.11 3.59 0.72
C GLU A 125 0.20 2.05 0.69
N ASP A 126 0.57 1.43 1.82
CA ASP A 126 0.42 0.00 2.08
C ASP A 126 -0.86 -0.24 2.90
N LEU A 127 -1.98 0.09 2.25
CA LEU A 127 -3.31 0.11 2.84
C LEU A 127 -4.00 -1.23 2.65
N SER A 128 -3.66 -2.21 3.48
CA SER A 128 -4.39 -3.47 3.60
C SER A 128 -5.53 -3.36 4.61
N LEU A 129 -6.60 -4.16 4.40
CA LEU A 129 -7.60 -4.37 5.45
C LEU A 129 -6.99 -5.24 6.53
N ILE A 130 -7.28 -4.89 7.79
CA ILE A 130 -6.81 -5.62 8.96
C ILE A 130 -7.99 -6.48 9.43
N ASN A 131 -7.81 -7.79 9.36
CA ASN A 131 -8.89 -8.76 9.55
C ASN A 131 -8.96 -9.32 10.97
N ASN A 132 -7.84 -9.33 11.69
CA ASN A 132 -7.71 -9.99 13.00
C ASN A 132 -6.71 -9.25 13.92
N ALA A 133 -6.55 -9.77 15.13
CA ALA A 133 -5.67 -9.23 16.16
C ALA A 133 -4.18 -9.27 15.77
N GLU A 134 -3.74 -10.35 15.12
CA GLU A 134 -2.36 -10.56 14.67
C GLU A 134 -1.94 -9.52 13.64
N GLU A 135 -2.74 -9.32 12.59
CA GLU A 135 -2.49 -8.34 11.53
C GLU A 135 -2.45 -6.91 12.11
N LEU A 136 -3.29 -6.60 13.12
CA LEU A 136 -3.22 -5.30 13.80
C LEU A 136 -1.92 -5.15 14.59
N ALA A 137 -1.48 -6.19 15.28
CA ALA A 137 -0.25 -6.16 16.07
C ALA A 137 1.00 -6.03 15.19
N GLU A 138 0.98 -6.62 13.99
CA GLU A 138 2.00 -6.41 12.96
C GLU A 138 1.99 -4.97 12.46
N LYS A 139 0.81 -4.40 12.19
CA LYS A 139 0.68 -3.01 11.76
C LYS A 139 1.15 -1.99 12.81
N LEU A 140 1.06 -2.30 14.10
CA LEU A 140 1.51 -1.42 15.18
C LEU A 140 3.05 -1.41 15.37
N ASP A 141 3.79 -2.22 14.60
CA ASP A 141 5.25 -2.31 14.59
C ASP A 141 5.89 -2.38 15.99
N ILE A 142 5.33 -3.23 16.85
CA ILE A 142 5.81 -3.39 18.23
C ILE A 142 7.09 -4.23 18.22
N THR A 143 8.24 -3.56 18.40
CA THR A 143 9.57 -4.16 18.34
C THR A 143 9.93 -5.04 19.54
N ASN A 144 9.35 -4.78 20.72
CA ASN A 144 9.56 -5.61 21.91
C ASN A 144 8.64 -6.84 21.90
N LEU A 145 9.23 -8.04 21.94
CA LEU A 145 8.51 -9.31 21.83
C LEU A 145 7.54 -9.57 22.98
N GLU A 146 7.89 -9.20 24.22
CA GLU A 146 7.06 -9.40 25.40
C GLU A 146 5.86 -8.43 25.39
N ALA A 147 6.11 -7.16 25.06
CA ALA A 147 5.07 -6.17 24.86
C ALA A 147 4.12 -6.56 23.70
N LYS A 148 4.67 -7.10 22.60
CA LYS A 148 3.89 -7.60 21.46
C LYS A 148 2.96 -8.74 21.89
N ARG A 149 3.44 -9.69 22.70
CA ARG A 149 2.62 -10.79 23.23
C ARG A 149 1.47 -10.28 24.10
N GLU A 150 1.73 -9.32 24.98
CA GLU A 150 0.71 -8.74 25.85
C GLU A 150 -0.37 -8.00 25.04
N VAL A 151 0.05 -7.20 24.04
CA VAL A 151 -0.87 -6.49 23.15
C VAL A 151 -1.70 -7.46 22.33
N VAL A 152 -1.10 -8.49 21.73
CA VAL A 152 -1.85 -9.53 21.00
C VAL A 152 -2.86 -10.22 21.90
N ALA A 153 -2.51 -10.56 23.14
CA ALA A 153 -3.44 -11.18 24.08
C ALA A 153 -4.67 -10.29 24.36
N LYS A 154 -4.46 -8.98 24.57
CA LYS A 154 -5.55 -8.01 24.73
C LYS A 154 -6.40 -7.88 23.46
N LEU A 155 -5.76 -7.83 22.29
CA LEU A 155 -6.46 -7.76 21.01
C LEU A 155 -7.28 -9.02 20.71
N LYS A 156 -6.79 -10.21 21.10
CA LYS A 156 -7.55 -11.47 21.00
C LYS A 156 -8.80 -11.49 21.88
N THR A 157 -8.73 -10.88 23.07
CA THR A 157 -9.93 -10.71 23.91
C THR A 157 -10.96 -9.83 23.21
N ILE A 158 -10.51 -8.76 22.56
CA ILE A 158 -11.40 -7.91 21.74
C ILE A 158 -11.95 -8.68 20.53
N GLU A 159 -11.12 -9.47 19.85
CA GLU A 159 -11.55 -10.28 18.72
C GLU A 159 -12.64 -11.28 19.10
N ARG A 160 -12.50 -11.95 20.26
CA ARG A 160 -13.53 -12.84 20.81
C ARG A 160 -14.83 -12.11 21.15
N ALA A 161 -14.77 -10.85 21.57
CA ALA A 161 -15.99 -10.06 21.73
C ALA A 161 -16.68 -9.84 20.37
N LEU A 162 -15.88 -9.48 19.36
CA LEU A 162 -16.36 -9.22 18.01
C LEU A 162 -16.95 -10.45 17.30
N THR A 163 -16.66 -11.69 17.72
CA THR A 163 -17.30 -12.89 17.15
C THR A 163 -18.79 -12.98 17.45
N GLN A 164 -19.30 -12.22 18.43
CA GLN A 164 -20.73 -12.07 18.69
C GLN A 164 -21.43 -11.17 17.66
N LEU A 165 -20.65 -10.48 16.83
CA LEU A 165 -21.09 -9.69 15.69
C LEU A 165 -20.71 -10.37 14.38
N THR A 166 -21.02 -9.72 13.26
CA THR A 166 -20.65 -10.24 11.93
C THR A 166 -19.19 -9.98 11.59
N ASN A 167 -18.62 -10.79 10.69
CA ASN A 167 -17.24 -10.62 10.21
C ASN A 167 -16.94 -9.20 9.68
N LYS A 168 -17.96 -8.52 9.10
CA LYS A 168 -17.83 -7.13 8.64
C LYS A 168 -17.51 -6.16 9.79
N HIS A 169 -18.11 -6.35 10.97
CA HIS A 169 -17.80 -5.54 12.15
C HIS A 169 -16.36 -5.70 12.58
N ARG A 170 -15.86 -6.95 12.60
CA ARG A 170 -14.48 -7.27 12.96
C ARG A 170 -13.47 -6.59 12.03
N ILE A 171 -13.60 -6.80 10.73
CA ILE A 171 -12.70 -6.24 9.72
C ILE A 171 -12.70 -4.71 9.79
N ILE A 172 -13.89 -4.09 9.86
CA ILE A 172 -14.01 -2.63 9.95
C ILE A 172 -13.38 -2.10 11.24
N TYR A 173 -13.63 -2.75 12.38
CA TYR A 173 -13.07 -2.33 13.66
C TYR A 173 -11.54 -2.36 13.66
N PHE A 174 -10.94 -3.51 13.31
CA PHE A 174 -9.47 -3.63 13.31
C PHE A 174 -8.82 -2.72 12.28
N THR A 175 -9.39 -2.62 11.07
CA THR A 175 -8.91 -1.69 10.05
C THR A 175 -8.97 -0.24 10.57
N TYR A 176 -10.07 0.19 11.19
CA TYR A 176 -10.14 1.54 11.77
C TYR A 176 -9.10 1.73 12.88
N ARG A 177 -8.87 0.73 13.75
CA ARG A 177 -7.87 0.82 14.82
C ARG A 177 -6.44 0.94 14.29
N GLY A 178 -6.11 0.31 13.17
CA GLY A 178 -4.79 0.42 12.55
C GLY A 178 -4.53 1.76 11.85
N TYR A 179 -5.57 2.42 11.32
CA TYR A 179 -5.40 3.63 10.51
C TYR A 179 -5.91 4.93 11.15
N LYS A 180 -6.75 4.86 12.19
CA LYS A 180 -7.30 6.04 12.87
C LYS A 180 -6.25 6.62 13.84
N LYS A 181 -5.50 7.61 13.35
CA LYS A 181 -4.56 8.40 14.18
C LYS A 181 -5.32 9.40 15.06
N GLN A 182 -4.73 9.77 16.21
CA GLN A 182 -5.36 10.70 17.17
C GLN A 182 -5.77 12.01 16.48
N GLY A 183 -7.03 12.40 16.64
CA GLY A 183 -7.60 13.62 16.03
C GLY A 183 -7.76 13.58 14.50
N LYS A 184 -7.39 12.48 13.83
CA LYS A 184 -7.47 12.34 12.36
C LYS A 184 -8.50 11.29 11.96
N LYS A 185 -9.11 11.49 10.79
CA LYS A 185 -10.00 10.51 10.17
C LYS A 185 -9.17 9.41 9.48
N VAL A 186 -9.77 8.23 9.35
CA VAL A 186 -9.21 7.13 8.55
C VAL A 186 -9.02 7.61 7.09
N PRO A 187 -7.91 7.26 6.41
CA PRO A 187 -7.66 7.63 5.02
C PRO A 187 -8.83 7.23 4.10
N ARG A 188 -9.16 8.11 3.14
CA ARG A 188 -10.28 7.90 2.20
C ARG A 188 -10.13 6.61 1.40
N THR A 189 -8.90 6.27 1.03
CA THR A 189 -8.50 5.03 0.36
C THR A 189 -8.87 3.79 1.16
N ILE A 190 -8.65 3.75 2.48
CA ILE A 190 -9.11 2.64 3.34
C ILE A 190 -10.62 2.56 3.38
N THR A 191 -11.31 3.70 3.52
CA THR A 191 -12.78 3.66 3.53
C THR A 191 -13.35 3.21 2.19
N ALA A 192 -12.69 3.53 1.06
CA ALA A 192 -13.05 3.01 -0.26
C ALA A 192 -12.80 1.50 -0.36
N LEU A 193 -11.67 1.01 0.15
CA LEU A 193 -11.34 -0.42 0.17
C LEU A 193 -12.33 -1.24 1.00
N LEU A 194 -12.74 -0.74 2.17
CA LEU A 194 -13.77 -1.37 3.01
C LEU A 194 -15.13 -1.44 2.30
N ARG A 195 -15.49 -0.38 1.58
CA ARG A 195 -16.75 -0.34 0.81
C ARG A 195 -16.76 -1.35 -0.32
N GLU A 196 -15.67 -1.44 -1.08
CA GLU A 196 -15.50 -2.37 -2.19
C GLU A 196 -15.51 -3.82 -1.69
N LYS A 197 -14.65 -4.16 -0.73
CA LYS A 197 -14.49 -5.54 -0.24
C LYS A 197 -15.68 -6.08 0.53
N LEU A 198 -16.41 -5.23 1.24
CA LEU A 198 -17.55 -5.64 2.08
C LEU A 198 -18.91 -5.36 1.44
N SER A 199 -18.92 -4.82 0.22
CA SER A 199 -20.11 -4.36 -0.51
C SER A 199 -20.98 -3.46 0.35
N LEU A 200 -20.40 -2.39 0.89
CA LEU A 200 -21.03 -1.46 1.82
C LEU A 200 -21.06 -0.02 1.29
N THR A 201 -22.06 0.74 1.73
CA THR A 201 -22.05 2.20 1.57
C THR A 201 -21.15 2.85 2.61
N GLN A 202 -20.72 4.10 2.39
CA GLN A 202 -19.95 4.85 3.38
C GLN A 202 -20.70 4.98 4.71
N LYS A 203 -22.02 5.19 4.67
CA LYS A 203 -22.87 5.26 5.85
C LYS A 203 -22.83 3.94 6.62
N SER A 204 -22.96 2.82 5.90
CA SER A 204 -22.89 1.48 6.49
C SER A 204 -21.54 1.24 7.16
N VAL A 205 -20.40 1.57 6.53
CA VAL A 205 -19.08 1.39 7.16
C VAL A 205 -18.99 2.12 8.50
N ASN A 206 -19.49 3.35 8.59
CA ASN A 206 -19.51 4.10 9.84
C ASN A 206 -20.45 3.50 10.90
N THR A 207 -21.61 2.99 10.48
CA THR A 207 -22.56 2.30 11.39
C THR A 207 -21.93 1.02 11.97
N TYR A 208 -21.35 0.17 11.12
CA TYR A 208 -20.68 -1.06 11.56
C TYR A 208 -19.51 -0.77 12.50
N TYR A 209 -18.72 0.28 12.23
CA TYR A 209 -17.67 0.71 13.16
C TYR A 209 -18.25 1.13 14.52
N GLY A 210 -19.29 1.97 14.51
CA GLY A 210 -19.90 2.48 15.75
C GLY A 210 -20.54 1.38 16.59
N ASP A 211 -21.19 0.41 15.95
CA ASP A 211 -21.79 -0.73 16.64
C ASP A 211 -20.72 -1.66 17.25
N ALA A 212 -19.63 -1.90 16.52
CA ALA A 212 -18.48 -2.64 17.03
C ALA A 212 -17.82 -1.94 18.24
N GLU A 213 -17.59 -0.62 18.14
CA GLU A 213 -16.99 0.19 19.20
C GLU A 213 -17.86 0.20 20.47
N ARG A 214 -19.18 0.32 20.31
CA ARG A 214 -20.14 0.26 21.43
C ARG A 214 -20.12 -1.12 22.08
N HIS A 215 -20.17 -2.19 21.28
CA HIS A 215 -20.17 -3.56 21.79
C HIS A 215 -18.89 -3.87 22.59
N ILE A 216 -17.73 -3.49 22.07
CA ILE A 216 -16.44 -3.69 22.76
C ILE A 216 -16.38 -2.87 24.05
N THR A 217 -16.86 -1.63 24.03
CA THR A 217 -16.88 -0.78 25.23
C THR A 217 -17.71 -1.43 26.33
N THR A 218 -18.90 -1.92 26.00
CA THR A 218 -19.75 -2.66 26.95
C THR A 218 -19.06 -3.92 27.46
N TYR A 219 -18.49 -4.72 26.56
CA TYR A 219 -17.79 -5.97 26.91
C TYR A 219 -16.61 -5.72 27.88
N LEU A 220 -15.80 -4.71 27.60
CA LEU A 220 -14.67 -4.34 28.46
C LEU A 220 -15.13 -3.78 29.82
N ASN A 221 -16.24 -3.04 29.87
CA ASN A 221 -16.79 -2.56 31.15
C ASN A 221 -17.27 -3.72 32.04
N ILE A 222 -17.90 -4.74 31.45
CA ILE A 222 -18.32 -5.95 32.16
C ILE A 222 -17.11 -6.70 32.73
N ILE A 223 -16.08 -6.95 31.90
CA ILE A 223 -14.87 -7.65 32.32
C ILE A 223 -14.12 -6.91 33.44
N ASN A 224 -14.11 -5.58 33.38
CA ASN A 224 -13.41 -4.75 34.36
C ASN A 224 -14.26 -4.40 35.60
N GLY A 225 -15.47 -4.97 35.74
CA GLY A 225 -16.34 -4.75 36.91
C GLY A 225 -16.87 -3.32 37.05
N LYS A 226 -17.02 -2.59 35.93
CA LYS A 226 -17.52 -1.20 35.88
C LYS A 226 -18.97 -1.10 35.38
N ALA A 227 -19.71 -2.21 35.42
CA ALA A 227 -21.09 -2.32 34.94
C ALA A 227 -22.09 -1.88 36.00
#